data_AF-A0A1W1WSR2-F1
#
_entry.id   AF-A0A1W1WSR2-F1
#
_cell.length_a   1.000
_cell.length_b   1.000
_cell.length_c   1.000
_cell.angle_alpha   90.00
_cell.angle_beta   90.00
_cell.angle_gamma   90.00
#
_symmetry.space_group_name_H-M   'P 1'
#
loop_
_entity.id
_entity.type
_entity.pdbx_description
1 polymer ?
#
loop_
_entity_poly.entity_id
_entity_poly.type
_entity_poly.pdbx_seq_one_letter_code
_entity_poly.pdbx_strand_id
1 'polypeptide(L)'
;MRYLLIFCCITFAFADWKTAQILAIDKIIQTYQNRQSCLQKEEAHFCIQKYPLDPKSDALAKTFAMSFPQAFYASKLQRDIKLLEKQKLCIGRALSEMEAKRCLTQF
;
A
#
# COMPACT_ATOMS: atom_id res chain seq x y z
N MET A 1 -29.89 -7.51 36.62
CA MET A 1 -29.49 -6.89 35.33
C MET A 1 -27.96 -6.77 35.27
N ARG A 2 -27.25 -7.78 34.77
CA ARG A 2 -25.77 -7.84 34.85
C ARG A 2 -25.11 -8.51 33.62
N TYR A 3 -25.75 -8.41 32.45
CA TYR A 3 -25.27 -9.04 31.21
C TYR A 3 -25.10 -8.06 30.03
N LEU A 4 -25.18 -6.74 30.27
CA LEU A 4 -25.18 -5.72 29.20
C LEU A 4 -23.79 -5.19 28.80
N LEU A 5 -22.71 -5.64 29.45
CA LEU A 5 -21.35 -5.10 29.20
C LEU A 5 -20.45 -6.00 28.35
N ILE A 6 -20.86 -7.23 28.05
CA ILE A 6 -19.99 -8.20 27.35
C ILE A 6 -20.11 -8.09 25.82
N PHE A 7 -21.16 -7.45 25.30
CA PHE A 7 -21.40 -7.39 23.85
C PHE A 7 -20.60 -6.32 23.10
N CYS A 8 -19.89 -5.42 23.81
CA CYS A 8 -19.14 -4.33 23.18
C CYS A 8 -17.68 -4.69 22.85
N CYS A 9 -17.07 -5.68 23.51
CA CYS A 9 -15.65 -5.99 23.31
C CYS A 9 -15.36 -6.83 22.05
N ILE A 10 -16.36 -7.52 21.49
CA ILE A 10 -16.16 -8.47 20.37
C ILE A 10 -16.15 -7.75 19.01
N THR A 11 -16.75 -6.55 18.92
CA THR A 11 -16.78 -5.75 17.67
C THR A 11 -15.46 -5.03 17.37
N PHE A 12 -14.58 -4.86 18.36
CA PHE A 12 -13.31 -4.15 18.15
C PHE A 12 -12.22 -5.02 17.50
N ALA A 13 -12.21 -6.33 17.73
CA ALA A 13 -11.17 -7.21 17.20
C ALA A 13 -11.18 -7.32 15.65
N PHE A 14 -12.35 -7.18 15.01
CA PHE A 14 -12.47 -7.19 13.55
C PHE A 14 -12.23 -5.83 12.88
N ALA A 15 -12.36 -4.73 13.62
CA ALA A 15 -11.99 -3.40 13.11
C ALA A 15 -10.46 -3.24 13.03
N ASP A 16 -9.74 -3.95 13.89
CA ASP A 16 -8.29 -3.79 14.06
C ASP A 16 -7.50 -4.28 12.83
N TRP A 17 -7.87 -5.44 12.26
CA TRP A 17 -7.14 -5.97 11.10
C TRP A 17 -7.29 -5.11 9.84
N LYS A 18 -8.49 -4.57 9.58
CA LYS A 18 -8.73 -3.69 8.41
C LYS A 18 -7.95 -2.40 8.56
N THR A 19 -7.97 -1.81 9.75
CA THR A 19 -7.24 -0.58 10.06
C THR A 19 -5.74 -0.79 9.91
N ALA A 20 -5.20 -1.90 10.43
CA ALA A 20 -3.79 -2.25 10.27
C ALA A 20 -3.38 -2.43 8.81
N GLN A 21 -4.20 -3.10 7.98
CA GLN A 21 -3.91 -3.26 6.56
C GLN A 21 -3.98 -1.93 5.80
N ILE A 22 -4.99 -1.10 6.06
CA ILE A 22 -5.11 0.23 5.44
C ILE A 22 -3.91 1.09 5.80
N LEU A 23 -3.47 1.09 7.06
CA LEU A 23 -2.27 1.81 7.50
C LEU A 23 -0.99 1.29 6.84
N ALA A 24 -0.87 -0.02 6.64
CA ALA A 24 0.25 -0.60 5.92
C ALA A 24 0.28 -0.14 4.45
N ILE A 25 -0.88 -0.14 3.78
CA ILE A 25 -1.03 0.34 2.40
C ILE A 25 -0.70 1.83 2.30
N ASP A 26 -1.21 2.65 3.23
CA ASP A 26 -0.94 4.09 3.25
C ASP A 26 0.55 4.40 3.40
N LYS A 27 1.28 3.63 4.21
CA LYS A 27 2.74 3.76 4.30
C LYS A 27 3.43 3.47 2.96
N ILE A 28 3.01 2.43 2.25
CA ILE A 28 3.57 2.07 0.93
C ILE A 28 3.28 3.18 -0.09
N ILE A 29 2.03 3.66 -0.15
CA ILE A 29 1.62 4.76 -1.02
C ILE A 29 2.47 6.00 -0.74
N GLN A 30 2.64 6.36 0.53
CA GLN A 30 3.46 7.51 0.92
C GLN A 30 4.90 7.37 0.46
N THR A 31 5.51 6.18 0.63
CA THR A 31 6.85 5.90 0.11
C THR A 31 6.93 6.08 -1.40
N TYR A 32 5.94 5.59 -2.15
CA TYR A 32 5.93 5.74 -3.61
C TYR A 32 5.71 7.18 -4.06
N GLN A 33 4.86 7.95 -3.38
CA GLN A 33 4.66 9.37 -3.63
C GLN A 33 5.95 10.18 -3.33
N ASN A 34 6.66 9.83 -2.26
CA ASN A 34 7.94 10.45 -1.93
C ASN A 34 9.00 10.15 -3.00
N ARG A 35 9.08 8.90 -3.47
CA ARG A 35 9.94 8.52 -4.61
C ARG A 35 9.58 9.30 -5.86
N GLN A 36 8.29 9.40 -6.19
CA GLN A 36 7.83 10.12 -7.38
C GLN A 36 8.16 11.62 -7.32
N SER A 37 8.01 12.25 -6.15
CA SER A 37 8.41 13.64 -5.93
C SER A 37 9.93 13.82 -6.06
N CYS A 38 10.71 12.88 -5.53
CA CYS A 38 12.17 12.88 -5.64
C CYS A 38 12.67 12.77 -7.09
N LEU A 39 11.99 11.96 -7.92
CA LEU A 39 12.33 11.77 -9.34
C LEU A 39 12.24 13.06 -10.17
N GLN A 40 11.62 14.13 -9.66
CA GLN A 40 11.60 15.42 -10.35
C GLN A 40 12.97 16.11 -10.33
N LYS A 41 13.88 15.70 -9.42
CA LYS A 41 15.16 16.36 -9.17
C LYS A 41 16.35 15.39 -9.16
N GLU A 42 16.11 14.13 -8.83
CA GLU A 42 17.16 13.12 -8.65
C GLU A 42 16.89 11.88 -9.52
N GLU A 43 17.92 11.05 -9.68
CA GLU A 43 17.80 9.77 -10.39
C GLU A 43 17.05 8.73 -9.54
N ALA A 44 16.43 7.76 -10.23
CA ALA A 44 15.64 6.72 -9.58
C ALA A 44 16.36 5.92 -8.50
N HIS A 45 17.64 5.60 -8.71
CA HIS A 45 18.40 4.80 -7.75
C HIS A 45 18.62 5.56 -6.42
N PHE A 46 18.86 6.87 -6.46
CA PHE A 46 18.93 7.72 -5.26
C PHE A 46 17.58 7.80 -4.55
N CYS A 47 16.50 8.01 -5.29
CA CYS A 47 15.16 8.09 -4.71
C CYS A 47 14.74 6.79 -4.00
N ILE A 48 15.13 5.63 -4.53
CA ILE A 48 14.87 4.33 -3.88
C ILE A 48 15.65 4.21 -2.56
N GLN A 49 16.92 4.64 -2.54
CA GLN A 49 17.73 4.61 -1.33
C GLN A 49 17.23 5.58 -0.26
N LYS A 50 16.79 6.77 -0.67
CA LYS A 50 16.29 7.83 0.22
C LYS A 50 14.95 7.49 0.86
N TYR A 51 14.10 6.75 0.14
CA TYR A 51 12.77 6.33 0.59
C TYR A 51 12.62 4.81 0.43
N PRO A 52 13.26 4.00 1.29
CA PRO A 52 13.23 2.54 1.18
C PRO A 52 11.83 1.98 1.52
N LEU A 53 11.52 0.79 0.99
CA LEU A 53 10.29 0.07 1.28
C LEU A 53 10.61 -1.24 2.02
N ASP A 54 11.21 -2.19 1.31
CA ASP A 54 11.76 -3.43 1.83
C ASP A 54 12.86 -3.92 0.89
N PRO A 55 13.82 -4.75 1.36
CA PRO A 55 14.98 -5.14 0.56
C PRO A 55 14.63 -5.81 -0.78
N LYS A 56 13.55 -6.61 -0.83
CA LYS A 56 13.16 -7.35 -2.02
C LYS A 56 12.52 -6.41 -3.04
N SER A 57 11.56 -5.61 -2.62
CA SER A 57 10.89 -4.63 -3.49
C SER A 57 11.89 -3.58 -4.00
N ASP A 58 12.84 -3.17 -3.17
CA ASP A 58 13.84 -2.17 -3.52
C ASP A 58 14.89 -2.71 -4.49
N ALA A 59 15.28 -3.98 -4.35
CA ALA A 59 16.13 -4.64 -5.33
C ALA A 59 15.44 -4.68 -6.72
N LEU A 60 14.17 -5.10 -6.76
CA LEU A 60 13.40 -5.12 -8.00
C LEU A 60 13.24 -3.73 -8.62
N ALA A 61 12.96 -2.71 -7.79
CA ALA A 61 12.84 -1.34 -8.24
C ALA A 61 14.16 -0.80 -8.82
N LYS A 62 15.30 -1.12 -8.20
CA LYS A 62 16.63 -0.76 -8.72
C LYS A 62 16.91 -1.43 -10.06
N THR A 63 16.65 -2.74 -10.16
CA THR A 63 16.81 -3.47 -11.44
C THR A 63 15.94 -2.87 -12.53
N PHE A 64 14.68 -2.55 -12.22
CA PHE A 64 13.78 -1.89 -13.17
C PHE A 64 14.31 -0.52 -13.60
N ALA A 65 14.74 0.31 -12.65
CA ALA A 65 15.29 1.64 -12.90
C ALA A 65 16.59 1.61 -13.73
N MET A 66 17.38 0.54 -13.64
CA MET A 66 18.57 0.34 -14.48
C MET A 66 18.23 -0.16 -15.89
N SER A 67 17.10 -0.86 -16.03
CA SER A 67 16.71 -1.53 -17.28
C SER A 67 15.83 -0.65 -18.18
N PHE A 68 15.20 0.38 -17.62
CA PHE A 68 14.23 1.22 -18.30
C PHE A 68 14.47 2.71 -18.04
N PRO A 69 14.03 3.60 -18.95
CA PRO A 69 14.14 5.04 -18.73
C PRO A 69 13.41 5.50 -17.46
N GLN A 70 13.88 6.58 -16.82
CA GLN A 70 13.29 7.13 -15.60
C GLN A 70 11.78 7.42 -15.73
N ALA A 71 11.32 7.88 -16.90
CA ALA A 71 9.91 8.13 -17.16
C ALA A 71 9.04 6.86 -17.02
N PHE A 72 9.57 5.67 -17.33
CA PHE A 72 8.87 4.40 -17.14
C PHE A 72 8.76 4.07 -15.66
N TYR A 73 9.81 4.31 -14.87
CA TYR A 73 9.74 4.10 -13.43
C TYR A 73 8.76 5.06 -12.76
N ALA A 74 8.73 6.33 -13.15
CA ALA A 74 7.72 7.28 -12.68
C ALA A 74 6.29 6.83 -13.03
N SER A 75 6.07 6.38 -14.27
CA SER A 75 4.77 5.83 -14.70
C SER A 75 4.37 4.57 -13.93
N LYS A 76 5.36 3.72 -13.60
CA LYS A 76 5.16 2.53 -12.77
C LYS A 76 4.74 2.90 -11.35
N LEU A 77 5.43 3.83 -10.70
CA LEU A 77 5.05 4.32 -9.36
C LEU A 77 3.61 4.85 -9.35
N GLN A 78 3.24 5.67 -10.34
CA GLN A 78 1.88 6.20 -10.43
C GLN A 78 0.82 5.11 -10.61
N ARG A 79 1.13 4.07 -11.41
CA ARG A 79 0.24 2.92 -11.59
C ARG A 79 0.09 2.12 -10.30
N ASP A 80 1.20 1.85 -9.63
CA ASP A 80 1.24 1.06 -8.40
C ASP A 80 0.50 1.80 -7.26
N ILE A 81 0.64 3.13 -7.16
CA ILE A 81 -0.15 3.97 -6.25
C ILE A 81 -1.66 3.81 -6.51
N LYS A 82 -2.10 3.94 -7.77
CA LYS A 82 -3.53 3.79 -8.13
C LYS A 82 -4.07 2.40 -7.78
N LEU A 83 -3.26 1.35 -7.95
CA LEU A 83 -3.65 -0.01 -7.57
C LEU A 83 -3.79 -0.15 -6.04
N LEU A 84 -2.84 0.41 -5.29
CA LEU A 84 -2.88 0.41 -3.83
C LEU A 84 -4.08 1.22 -3.28
N GLU A 85 -4.42 2.35 -3.89
CA GLU A 85 -5.60 3.14 -3.53
C GLU A 85 -6.90 2.34 -3.75
N LYS A 86 -7.00 1.60 -4.87
CA LYS A 86 -8.14 0.69 -5.11
C LYS A 86 -8.19 -0.43 -4.07
N GLN A 87 -7.04 -1.03 -3.74
CA GLN A 87 -6.94 -2.05 -2.70
C GLN A 87 -7.37 -1.52 -1.33
N LYS A 88 -6.96 -0.30 -0.96
CA LYS A 88 -7.41 0.37 0.26
C LYS A 88 -8.93 0.55 0.30
N LEU A 89 -9.53 1.05 -0.79
CA LEU A 89 -10.98 1.20 -0.90
C LEU A 89 -11.71 -0.14 -0.78
N CYS A 90 -11.14 -1.19 -1.40
CA CYS A 90 -11.65 -2.54 -1.36
C CYS A 90 -11.70 -3.10 0.08
N ILE A 91 -10.59 -3.02 0.82
CA ILE A 91 -10.50 -3.45 2.22
C ILE A 91 -11.46 -2.66 3.11
N GLY A 92 -11.58 -1.36 2.89
CA GLY A 92 -12.50 -0.51 3.64
C GLY A 92 -13.98 -0.82 3.40
N ARG A 93 -14.35 -1.32 2.22
CA ARG A 93 -15.74 -1.66 1.85
C ARG A 93 -16.15 -3.09 2.22
N ALA A 94 -15.22 -4.04 2.18
CA ALA A 94 -15.52 -5.45 2.43
C ALA A 94 -16.00 -5.67 3.88
N LEU A 95 -17.00 -6.51 4.10
CA LEU A 95 -17.49 -6.83 5.44
C LEU A 95 -16.58 -7.87 6.13
N SER A 96 -16.02 -8.81 5.35
CA SER A 96 -15.16 -9.93 5.77
C SER A 96 -13.82 -9.98 5.01
N GLU A 97 -12.87 -10.76 5.53
CA GLU A 97 -11.57 -11.00 4.88
C GLU A 97 -11.71 -11.72 3.52
N MET A 98 -12.66 -12.66 3.40
CA MET A 98 -12.93 -13.35 2.13
C MET A 98 -13.43 -12.40 1.06
N GLU A 99 -14.28 -11.43 1.41
CA GLU A 99 -14.74 -10.41 0.48
C GLU A 99 -13.62 -9.47 0.07
N ALA A 100 -12.74 -9.09 1.01
CA ALA A 100 -11.56 -8.30 0.69
C ALA A 100 -10.69 -9.06 -0.33
N LYS A 101 -10.40 -10.34 -0.11
CA LYS A 101 -9.64 -11.19 -1.04
C LYS A 101 -10.30 -11.27 -2.43
N ARG A 102 -11.61 -11.51 -2.50
CA ARG A 102 -12.34 -11.56 -3.79
C ARG A 102 -12.30 -10.22 -4.52
N CYS A 103 -12.48 -9.13 -3.80
CA CYS A 103 -12.47 -7.81 -4.40
C CYS A 103 -11.06 -7.44 -4.91
N LEU A 104 -9.98 -7.89 -4.27
CA LEU A 104 -8.61 -7.71 -4.78
C LEU A 104 -8.32 -8.50 -6.06
N THR A 105 -8.99 -9.63 -6.30
CA THR A 105 -8.84 -10.43 -7.53
C THR A 105 -9.61 -9.90 -8.73
N GLN A 106 -10.40 -8.83 -8.58
CA GLN A 106 -11.21 -8.24 -9.65
C GLN A 106 -10.51 -7.07 -10.38
N PHE A 107 -9.22 -6.83 -10.11
CA PHE A 107 -8.44 -5.70 -10.61
C PHE A 107 -7.26 -6.10 -11.48
#